data_AF-A0A1H3FCF9-F1
#
_entry.id   AF-A0A1H3FCF9-F1
#
_cell.length_a   1.000
_cell.length_b   1.000
_cell.length_c   1.000
_cell.angle_alpha   90.00
_cell.angle_beta   90.00
_cell.angle_gamma   90.00
#
_symmetry.space_group_name_H-M   'P 1'
#
loop_
_entity.id
_entity.type
_entity.pdbx_description
1 polymer ?
#
loop_
_entity_poly.entity_id
_entity_poly.type
_entity_poly.pdbx_seq_one_letter_code
_entity_poly.pdbx_strand_id
1 'polypeptide(L)'
;MFEFKRLPPEDAIAYFRQKGYRIGFSWQDVWQQEHQAAFTVAKAMQLDILRDIRAAVDNALAEGTPFEQFRSHLSPLLMEKGWWGRAEMADPQTGEVREVELGSPRRLKLIFDTNLRTAHSEGQWARIQDHKEAFPYLMYDANNSEHPRLEHSAWDGLVLPVDDPFWAAHYPVKAYNCKCGVIALTDRMLAQRGLTVDRAPQEETYTYVNKRTGEVQQIPRGVDPSFNYPPGGRRENLNAFVADKLDAADETLAAGMIRSLVSSGEFGKFHDQPEGVFPIGVLRDRDAAAMGAKTHTVRISAETMKKQQAVHPEITAEEYGFVQSAIENGKQIQDTSRSMIYILEQDGYVTVVKATKTGRVIFMTSFRRLSANEVKRNEEIRRLLKKAE
;
A
#
# COMPACT_ATOMS: atom_id res chain seq x y z
N MET A 1 31.27 -34.50 -4.32
CA MET A 1 29.96 -34.18 -3.69
C MET A 1 29.76 -32.68 -3.89
N PHE A 2 28.78 -32.27 -4.68
CA PHE A 2 28.49 -30.85 -4.84
C PHE A 2 27.71 -30.38 -3.61
N GLU A 3 28.23 -29.38 -2.90
CA GLU A 3 27.54 -28.76 -1.78
C GLU A 3 26.72 -27.58 -2.32
N PHE A 4 25.40 -27.76 -2.38
CA PHE A 4 24.49 -26.72 -2.85
C PHE A 4 24.18 -25.76 -1.70
N LYS A 5 24.71 -24.54 -1.78
CA LYS A 5 24.38 -23.45 -0.85
C LYS A 5 23.10 -22.76 -1.33
N ARG A 6 22.09 -22.67 -0.47
CA ARG A 6 20.87 -21.90 -0.75
C ARG A 6 21.21 -20.41 -0.80
N LEU A 7 20.93 -19.77 -1.92
CA LEU A 7 21.03 -18.32 -2.05
C LEU A 7 19.68 -17.67 -1.72
N PRO A 8 19.66 -16.57 -0.97
CA PRO A 8 18.44 -15.83 -0.69
C PRO A 8 17.85 -15.24 -1.98
N PRO A 9 16.52 -15.22 -2.14
CA PRO A 9 15.87 -14.61 -3.30
C PRO A 9 15.87 -13.08 -3.17
N GLU A 10 16.96 -12.43 -3.56
CA GLU A 10 17.21 -10.99 -3.33
C GLU A 10 16.06 -10.09 -3.79
N ASP A 11 15.50 -10.29 -4.99
CA ASP A 11 14.40 -9.46 -5.50
C ASP A 11 13.09 -9.65 -4.69
N ALA A 12 12.80 -10.88 -4.28
CA ALA A 12 11.62 -11.16 -3.45
C ALA A 12 11.78 -10.56 -2.05
N ILE A 13 12.99 -10.60 -1.49
CA ILE A 13 13.34 -9.99 -0.22
C ILE A 13 13.28 -8.47 -0.33
N ALA A 14 13.89 -7.88 -1.37
CA ALA A 14 13.86 -6.45 -1.62
C ALA A 14 12.42 -5.95 -1.74
N TYR A 15 11.60 -6.65 -2.52
CA TYR A 15 10.18 -6.36 -2.64
C TYR A 15 9.42 -6.50 -1.30
N PHE A 16 9.66 -7.58 -0.54
CA PHE A 16 9.00 -7.76 0.75
C PHE A 16 9.44 -6.72 1.79
N ARG A 17 10.74 -6.40 1.87
CA ARG A 17 11.30 -5.41 2.80
C ARG A 17 10.95 -3.99 2.43
N GLN A 18 10.77 -3.70 1.14
CA GLN A 18 10.21 -2.45 0.64
C GLN A 18 8.77 -2.24 1.15
N LYS A 19 8.03 -3.29 1.51
CA LYS A 19 6.79 -3.13 2.28
C LYS A 19 7.16 -2.56 3.65
N GLY A 20 7.06 -1.25 3.81
CA GLY A 20 7.28 -0.57 5.09
C GLY A 20 6.39 -1.12 6.21
N TYR A 21 6.72 -0.82 7.47
CA TYR A 21 5.79 -1.02 8.57
C TYR A 21 4.67 0.02 8.42
N ARG A 22 3.41 -0.41 8.40
CA ARG A 22 2.30 0.52 8.60
C ARG A 22 1.35 0.02 9.69
N ILE A 23 1.12 0.95 10.60
CA ILE A 23 0.23 0.90 11.75
C ILE A 23 -1.20 0.81 11.23
N GLY A 24 -1.91 -0.26 11.55
CA GLY A 24 -3.36 -0.33 11.43
C GLY A 24 -3.93 -0.53 12.83
N PHE A 25 -4.25 0.56 13.54
CA PHE A 25 -4.83 0.48 14.89
C PHE A 25 -6.34 0.59 14.84
N SER A 26 -6.98 -0.38 14.18
CA SER A 26 -8.32 -0.84 14.54
C SER A 26 -8.60 -2.11 13.75
N TRP A 27 -8.89 -3.19 14.47
CA TRP A 27 -9.07 -4.57 14.00
C TRP A 27 -10.25 -4.77 13.02
N GLN A 28 -10.93 -3.70 12.62
CA GLN A 28 -12.31 -3.75 12.16
C GLN A 28 -12.47 -3.43 10.67
N ASP A 29 -11.43 -2.84 10.07
CA ASP A 29 -11.47 -2.45 8.67
C ASP A 29 -10.40 -3.13 7.81
N VAL A 30 -9.71 -4.15 8.30
CA VAL A 30 -8.68 -4.87 7.53
C VAL A 30 -9.35 -5.91 6.63
N TRP A 31 -9.87 -5.46 5.47
CA TRP A 31 -10.16 -6.35 4.35
C TRP A 31 -10.06 -5.65 2.99
N GLN A 32 -9.58 -6.42 2.00
CA GLN A 32 -9.43 -6.19 0.55
C GLN A 32 -8.20 -5.39 0.09
N GLN A 33 -8.07 -4.10 0.39
CA GLN A 33 -6.99 -3.27 -0.19
C GLN A 33 -5.66 -3.33 0.61
N GLU A 34 -5.70 -3.73 1.88
CA GLU A 34 -4.53 -3.86 2.78
C GLU A 34 -3.49 -4.90 2.29
N HIS A 35 -3.94 -6.06 1.78
CA HIS A 35 -3.08 -7.13 1.28
C HIS A 35 -2.35 -6.76 -0.03
N GLN A 36 -2.86 -5.72 -0.70
CA GLN A 36 -2.35 -5.26 -1.98
C GLN A 36 -1.09 -4.42 -1.81
N ALA A 37 -0.81 -3.88 -0.62
CA ALA A 37 0.15 -2.80 -0.54
C ALA A 37 1.05 -2.83 0.71
N ALA A 38 0.57 -3.39 1.82
CA ALA A 38 1.35 -3.54 3.05
C ALA A 38 1.32 -4.99 3.56
N PHE A 39 2.24 -5.35 4.46
CA PHE A 39 2.11 -6.58 5.23
C PHE A 39 1.00 -6.39 6.26
N THR A 40 -0.17 -6.97 6.02
CA THR A 40 -1.30 -6.88 6.94
C THR A 40 -1.84 -8.24 7.31
N VAL A 41 -2.03 -8.47 8.60
CA VAL A 41 -2.74 -9.63 9.11
C VAL A 41 -4.07 -9.12 9.66
N ALA A 42 -5.18 -9.51 9.03
CA ALA A 42 -6.51 -9.15 9.52
C ALA A 42 -6.62 -9.47 11.03
N LYS A 43 -7.35 -8.65 11.79
CA LYS A 43 -7.61 -8.88 13.23
C LYS A 43 -6.37 -8.95 14.15
N ALA A 44 -5.14 -8.65 13.70
CA ALA A 44 -4.00 -8.48 14.61
C ALA A 44 -4.20 -7.21 15.45
N MET A 45 -4.35 -7.38 16.77
CA MET A 45 -4.84 -6.33 17.68
C MET A 45 -3.78 -5.31 18.10
N GLN A 46 -2.50 -5.60 17.87
CA GLN A 46 -1.40 -4.85 18.46
C GLN A 46 -0.23 -4.73 17.47
N LEU A 47 0.45 -3.58 17.49
CA LEU A 47 1.57 -3.26 16.59
C LEU A 47 2.72 -4.27 16.72
N ASP A 48 2.92 -4.80 17.91
CA ASP A 48 3.90 -5.84 18.20
C ASP A 48 3.55 -7.17 17.50
N ILE A 49 2.29 -7.61 17.49
CA ILE A 49 1.85 -8.79 16.75
C ILE A 49 2.17 -8.64 15.26
N LEU A 50 1.80 -7.50 14.66
CA LEU A 50 2.08 -7.24 13.25
C LEU A 50 3.59 -7.26 12.95
N ARG A 51 4.40 -6.65 13.82
CA ARG A 51 5.86 -6.65 13.71
C ARG A 51 6.42 -8.07 13.80
N ASP A 52 5.95 -8.86 14.75
CA ASP A 52 6.45 -10.22 15.00
C ASP A 52 6.11 -11.16 13.83
N ILE A 53 4.89 -11.06 13.28
CA ILE A 53 4.53 -11.84 12.08
C ILE A 53 5.33 -11.36 10.86
N ARG A 54 5.51 -10.04 10.65
CA ARG A 54 6.32 -9.51 9.54
C ARG A 54 7.76 -9.99 9.62
N ALA A 55 8.36 -9.94 10.81
CA ALA A 55 9.72 -10.42 11.04
C ALA A 55 9.83 -11.93 10.75
N ALA A 56 8.85 -12.72 11.20
CA ALA A 56 8.82 -14.16 10.90
C ALA A 56 8.71 -14.44 9.40
N VAL A 57 7.96 -13.63 8.64
CA VAL A 57 7.86 -13.76 7.17
C VAL A 57 9.14 -13.30 6.47
N ASP A 58 9.78 -12.23 6.95
CA ASP A 58 11.08 -11.78 6.41
C ASP A 58 12.14 -12.87 6.57
N ASN A 59 12.23 -13.47 7.77
CA ASN A 59 13.13 -14.59 8.04
C ASN A 59 12.79 -15.80 7.15
N ALA A 60 11.50 -16.10 6.98
CA ALA A 60 11.07 -17.19 6.09
C ALA A 60 11.48 -16.97 4.63
N LEU A 61 11.48 -15.73 4.14
CA LEU A 61 11.95 -15.39 2.80
C LEU A 61 13.48 -15.41 2.70
N ALA A 62 14.18 -14.86 3.69
CA ALA A 62 15.63 -14.69 3.68
C ALA A 62 16.39 -16.01 3.92
N GLU A 63 15.98 -16.75 4.95
CA GLU A 63 16.62 -18.00 5.37
C GLU A 63 15.94 -19.22 4.74
N GLY A 64 14.71 -19.04 4.27
CA GLY A 64 13.96 -20.10 3.63
C GLY A 64 13.32 -21.08 4.60
N THR A 65 12.89 -20.56 5.76
CA THR A 65 12.26 -21.29 6.85
C THR A 65 11.01 -22.06 6.39
N PRO A 66 10.92 -23.38 6.63
CA PRO A 66 9.70 -24.16 6.36
C PRO A 66 8.51 -23.72 7.24
N PHE A 67 7.29 -23.99 6.77
CA PHE A 67 6.07 -23.62 7.49
C PHE A 67 6.01 -24.17 8.93
N GLU A 68 6.47 -25.39 9.18
CA GLU A 68 6.44 -25.96 10.53
C GLU A 68 7.32 -25.18 11.52
N GLN A 69 8.49 -24.71 11.08
CA GLN A 69 9.38 -23.88 11.89
C GLN A 69 8.79 -22.47 12.10
N PHE A 70 8.23 -21.88 11.02
CA PHE A 70 7.50 -20.62 11.10
C PHE A 70 6.38 -20.70 12.14
N ARG A 71 5.58 -21.77 12.09
CA ARG A 71 4.48 -22.03 13.03
C ARG A 71 4.98 -22.24 14.45
N SER A 72 6.01 -23.06 14.67
CA SER A 72 6.52 -23.38 16.01
C SER A 72 7.11 -22.15 16.71
N HIS A 73 7.75 -21.26 15.94
CA HIS A 73 8.33 -20.03 16.48
C HIS A 73 7.25 -18.99 16.82
N LEU A 74 6.30 -18.79 15.89
CA LEU A 74 5.36 -17.68 15.98
C LEU A 74 4.14 -17.98 16.87
N SER A 75 3.66 -19.23 16.93
CA SER A 75 2.45 -19.57 17.71
C SER A 75 2.55 -19.21 19.19
N PRO A 76 3.64 -19.54 19.93
CA PRO A 76 3.77 -19.18 21.35
C PRO A 76 3.75 -17.67 21.59
N LEU A 77 4.45 -16.89 20.76
CA LEU A 77 4.50 -15.42 20.86
C LEU A 77 3.09 -14.81 20.68
N LEU A 78 2.32 -15.33 19.73
CA LEU A 78 0.96 -14.87 19.48
C LEU A 78 -0.01 -15.27 20.59
N MET A 79 0.17 -16.45 21.19
CA MET A 79 -0.61 -16.88 22.36
C MET A 79 -0.34 -15.97 23.57
N GLU A 80 0.93 -15.67 23.85
CA GLU A 80 1.33 -14.77 24.94
C GLU A 80 0.71 -13.37 24.78
N LYS A 81 0.62 -12.88 23.53
CA LYS A 81 0.02 -11.59 23.18
C LYS A 81 -1.50 -11.60 23.08
N GLY A 82 -2.14 -12.72 23.45
CA GLY A 82 -3.61 -12.85 23.43
C GLY A 82 -4.23 -12.95 22.02
N TRP A 83 -3.43 -13.22 20.99
CA TRP A 83 -3.87 -13.33 19.60
C TRP A 83 -3.98 -14.79 19.14
N TRP A 84 -4.71 -15.62 19.88
CA TRP A 84 -4.88 -17.03 19.52
C TRP A 84 -6.28 -17.56 19.82
N GLY A 85 -6.77 -18.46 18.98
CA GLY A 85 -8.07 -19.09 19.14
C GLY A 85 -9.23 -18.18 18.74
N ARG A 86 -10.36 -18.34 19.41
CA ARG A 86 -11.58 -17.56 19.18
C ARG A 86 -11.80 -16.55 20.30
N ALA A 87 -12.30 -15.37 19.96
CA ALA A 87 -12.61 -14.32 20.90
C ALA A 87 -13.91 -13.60 20.48
N GLU A 88 -14.64 -13.04 21.44
CA GLU A 88 -15.75 -12.15 21.16
C GLU A 88 -15.23 -10.74 20.86
N MET A 89 -15.81 -10.10 19.84
CA MET A 89 -15.38 -8.80 19.35
C MET A 89 -16.57 -7.98 18.87
N ALA A 90 -16.72 -6.76 19.38
CA ALA A 90 -17.77 -5.82 18.99
C ALA A 90 -17.40 -5.04 17.74
N ASP A 91 -18.04 -5.30 16.59
CA ASP A 91 -17.86 -4.53 15.35
C ASP A 91 -17.97 -3.01 15.65
N PRO A 92 -17.10 -2.11 15.17
CA PRO A 92 -17.08 -0.73 15.64
C PRO A 92 -18.09 0.13 14.88
N GLN A 93 -18.48 -0.33 13.69
CA GLN A 93 -19.40 0.37 12.83
C GLN A 93 -20.82 0.04 13.28
N THR A 94 -21.07 -1.20 13.71
CA THR A 94 -22.42 -1.64 14.13
C THR A 94 -22.59 -1.80 15.64
N GLY A 95 -21.50 -1.90 16.40
CA GLY A 95 -21.51 -2.25 17.83
C GLY A 95 -21.82 -3.73 18.10
N GLU A 96 -22.00 -4.55 17.07
CA GLU A 96 -22.47 -5.93 17.20
C GLU A 96 -21.33 -6.86 17.64
N VAL A 97 -21.51 -7.54 18.78
CA VAL A 97 -20.55 -8.54 19.27
C VAL A 97 -20.67 -9.81 18.43
N ARG A 98 -19.55 -10.21 17.81
CA ARG A 98 -19.44 -11.45 17.05
C ARG A 98 -18.24 -12.27 17.51
N GLU A 99 -18.40 -13.58 17.48
CA GLU A 99 -17.30 -14.52 17.68
C GLU A 99 -16.36 -14.49 16.46
N VAL A 100 -15.07 -14.25 16.70
CA VAL A 100 -14.05 -14.18 15.65
C VAL A 100 -12.89 -15.13 15.93
N GLU A 101 -12.35 -15.73 14.88
CA GLU A 101 -11.07 -16.44 14.95
C GLU A 101 -9.90 -15.44 14.81
N LEU A 102 -9.03 -15.42 15.81
CA LEU A 102 -7.75 -14.69 15.87
C LEU A 102 -6.64 -15.59 15.26
N GLY A 103 -5.60 -15.93 16.00
CA GLY A 103 -4.57 -16.86 15.53
C GLY A 103 -5.05 -18.31 15.47
N SER A 104 -4.68 -19.02 14.41
CA SER A 104 -4.82 -20.47 14.30
C SER A 104 -3.76 -21.05 13.36
N PRO A 105 -3.43 -22.35 13.44
CA PRO A 105 -2.47 -22.97 12.53
C PRO A 105 -2.86 -22.80 11.05
N ARG A 106 -4.16 -22.92 10.74
CA ARG A 106 -4.69 -22.72 9.39
C ARG A 106 -4.49 -21.28 8.91
N ARG A 107 -4.74 -20.31 9.79
CA ARG A 107 -4.55 -18.90 9.48
C ARG A 107 -3.07 -18.55 9.29
N LEU A 108 -2.19 -19.06 10.15
CA LEU A 108 -0.74 -18.89 9.99
C LEU A 108 -0.26 -19.44 8.65
N LYS A 109 -0.79 -20.60 8.22
CA LYS A 109 -0.49 -21.17 6.91
C LYS A 109 -0.90 -20.24 5.77
N LEU A 110 -2.10 -19.67 5.85
CA LEU A 110 -2.59 -18.72 4.85
C LEU A 110 -1.71 -17.47 4.77
N ILE A 111 -1.32 -16.91 5.93
CA ILE A 111 -0.44 -15.74 6.00
C ILE A 111 0.92 -16.06 5.38
N PHE A 112 1.51 -17.19 5.76
CA PHE A 112 2.79 -17.67 5.25
C PHE A 112 2.74 -17.85 3.73
N ASP A 113 1.82 -18.68 3.24
CA ASP A 113 1.71 -19.02 1.80
C ASP A 113 1.43 -17.76 0.95
N THR A 114 0.49 -16.91 1.40
CA THR A 114 0.10 -15.72 0.63
C THR A 114 1.24 -14.73 0.49
N ASN A 115 1.97 -14.46 1.59
CA ASN A 115 3.06 -13.49 1.58
C ASN A 115 4.27 -14.00 0.80
N LEU A 116 4.68 -15.26 1.00
CA LEU A 116 5.81 -15.83 0.29
C LEU A 116 5.55 -15.89 -1.21
N ARG A 117 4.40 -16.42 -1.64
CA ARG A 117 4.06 -16.54 -3.07
C ARG A 117 3.94 -15.18 -3.74
N THR A 118 3.31 -14.24 -3.07
CA THR A 118 3.26 -12.84 -3.50
C THR A 118 4.66 -12.28 -3.72
N ALA A 119 5.54 -12.38 -2.72
CA ALA A 119 6.87 -11.76 -2.78
C ALA A 119 7.71 -12.38 -3.90
N HIS A 120 7.66 -13.71 -4.05
CA HIS A 120 8.32 -14.39 -5.14
C HIS A 120 7.76 -14.01 -6.51
N SER A 121 6.44 -13.87 -6.65
CA SER A 121 5.84 -13.50 -7.94
C SER A 121 6.23 -12.09 -8.39
N GLU A 122 6.31 -11.16 -7.45
CA GLU A 122 6.67 -9.77 -7.71
C GLU A 122 8.17 -9.63 -8.02
N GLY A 123 9.03 -10.36 -7.31
CA GLY A 123 10.44 -10.49 -7.68
C GLY A 123 10.63 -11.19 -9.03
N GLN A 124 9.77 -12.15 -9.38
CA GLN A 124 9.76 -12.74 -10.73
C GLN A 124 9.35 -11.71 -11.79
N TRP A 125 8.35 -10.87 -11.51
CA TRP A 125 7.91 -9.83 -12.44
C TRP A 125 9.00 -8.80 -12.72
N ALA A 126 9.70 -8.32 -11.69
CA ALA A 126 10.82 -7.39 -11.86
C ALA A 126 11.89 -7.98 -12.81
N ARG A 127 12.33 -9.22 -12.55
CA ARG A 127 13.29 -9.91 -13.44
C ARG A 127 12.76 -10.14 -14.85
N ILE A 128 11.47 -10.43 -15.01
CA ILE A 128 10.85 -10.56 -16.34
C ILE A 128 10.96 -9.23 -17.08
N GLN A 129 10.64 -8.11 -16.43
CA GLN A 129 10.72 -6.79 -17.06
C GLN A 129 12.17 -6.44 -17.46
N ASP A 130 13.15 -6.75 -16.61
CA ASP A 130 14.57 -6.50 -16.89
C ASP A 130 15.12 -7.35 -18.05
N HIS A 131 14.51 -8.50 -18.32
CA HIS A 131 14.98 -9.47 -19.32
C HIS A 131 14.01 -9.68 -20.48
N LYS A 132 12.97 -8.86 -20.63
CA LYS A 132 11.91 -9.07 -21.63
C LYS A 132 12.40 -9.01 -23.08
N GLU A 133 13.51 -8.34 -23.35
CA GLU A 133 14.14 -8.38 -24.68
C GLU A 133 14.71 -9.76 -25.02
N ALA A 134 15.28 -10.45 -24.02
CA ALA A 134 15.83 -11.79 -24.17
C ALA A 134 14.76 -12.89 -24.06
N PHE A 135 13.72 -12.67 -23.25
CA PHE A 135 12.60 -13.57 -23.04
C PHE A 135 11.27 -12.85 -23.29
N PRO A 136 10.91 -12.63 -24.57
CA PRO A 136 9.79 -11.76 -24.96
C PRO A 136 8.40 -12.37 -24.74
N TYR A 137 8.30 -13.64 -24.32
CA TYR A 137 7.02 -14.30 -24.09
C TYR A 137 6.89 -14.86 -22.69
N LEU A 138 5.67 -14.88 -22.18
CA LEU A 138 5.29 -15.56 -20.95
C LEU A 138 4.27 -16.65 -21.28
N MET A 139 4.44 -17.82 -20.67
CA MET A 139 3.43 -18.87 -20.65
C MET A 139 2.81 -18.93 -19.26
N TYR A 140 1.48 -18.91 -19.21
CA TYR A 140 0.75 -19.07 -17.95
C TYR A 140 0.85 -20.51 -17.47
N ASP A 141 1.25 -20.70 -16.22
CA ASP A 141 1.45 -22.01 -15.58
C ASP A 141 0.37 -22.21 -14.50
N ALA A 142 -0.72 -22.89 -14.86
CA ALA A 142 -1.84 -23.17 -13.97
C ALA A 142 -1.80 -24.62 -13.47
N ASN A 143 -2.90 -25.12 -12.88
CA ASN A 143 -3.04 -26.52 -12.46
C ASN A 143 -2.01 -27.06 -11.44
N ASN A 144 -1.20 -26.18 -10.84
CA ASN A 144 -0.26 -26.49 -9.74
C ASN A 144 -0.93 -26.80 -8.38
N SER A 145 -2.24 -27.06 -8.37
CA SER A 145 -3.05 -27.33 -7.18
C SER A 145 -3.89 -28.58 -7.38
N GLU A 146 -4.07 -29.38 -6.32
CA GLU A 146 -4.98 -30.54 -6.31
C GLU A 146 -6.42 -30.16 -6.64
N HIS A 147 -6.82 -28.94 -6.27
CA HIS A 147 -8.10 -28.34 -6.63
C HIS A 147 -7.83 -27.03 -7.40
N PRO A 148 -7.64 -27.11 -8.72
CA PRO A 148 -7.44 -25.91 -9.54
C PRO A 148 -8.76 -25.15 -9.73
N ARG A 149 -8.65 -23.85 -9.97
CA ARG A 149 -9.81 -23.03 -10.36
C ARG A 149 -10.03 -23.18 -11.85
N LEU A 150 -11.25 -23.50 -12.27
CA LEU A 150 -11.57 -23.77 -13.66
C LEU A 150 -11.26 -22.57 -14.57
N GLU A 151 -11.45 -21.35 -14.08
CA GLU A 151 -11.11 -20.12 -14.80
C GLU A 151 -9.61 -20.04 -15.09
N HIS A 152 -8.75 -20.42 -14.12
CA HIS A 152 -7.29 -20.40 -14.30
C HIS A 152 -6.82 -21.58 -15.14
N SER A 153 -7.49 -22.73 -15.04
CA SER A 153 -7.21 -23.89 -15.90
C SER A 153 -7.46 -23.59 -17.38
N ALA A 154 -8.38 -22.68 -17.70
CA ALA A 154 -8.63 -22.23 -19.07
C ALA A 154 -7.48 -21.39 -19.66
N TRP A 155 -6.60 -20.85 -18.81
CA TRP A 155 -5.41 -20.11 -19.22
C TRP A 155 -4.15 -20.97 -19.21
N ASP A 156 -4.22 -22.23 -18.79
CA ASP A 156 -3.04 -23.09 -18.70
C ASP A 156 -2.37 -23.26 -20.07
N GLY A 157 -1.08 -22.95 -20.13
CA GLY A 157 -0.31 -22.99 -21.37
C GLY A 157 -0.50 -21.78 -22.30
N LEU A 158 -1.34 -20.80 -21.95
CA LEU A 158 -1.52 -19.56 -22.72
C LEU A 158 -0.19 -18.81 -22.85
N VAL A 159 0.27 -18.59 -24.08
CA VAL A 159 1.52 -17.89 -24.40
C VAL A 159 1.22 -16.51 -24.96
N LEU A 160 1.65 -15.45 -24.26
CA LEU A 160 1.50 -14.06 -24.72
C LEU A 160 2.82 -13.29 -24.63
N PRO A 161 3.01 -12.23 -25.41
CA PRO A 161 4.12 -11.29 -25.22
C PRO A 161 4.14 -10.73 -23.79
N VAL A 162 5.33 -10.41 -23.25
CA VAL A 162 5.47 -9.84 -21.89
C VAL A 162 4.62 -8.58 -21.69
N ASP A 163 4.51 -7.74 -22.72
CA ASP A 163 3.82 -6.45 -22.66
C ASP A 163 2.31 -6.55 -23.00
N ASP A 164 1.76 -7.77 -23.13
CA ASP A 164 0.33 -7.95 -23.37
C ASP A 164 -0.51 -7.45 -22.16
N PRO A 165 -1.59 -6.66 -22.38
CA PRO A 165 -2.44 -6.14 -21.31
C PRO A 165 -3.05 -7.20 -20.40
N PHE A 166 -3.18 -8.44 -20.87
CA PHE A 166 -3.64 -9.58 -20.07
C PHE A 166 -2.83 -9.72 -18.77
N TRP A 167 -1.52 -9.50 -18.80
CA TRP A 167 -0.66 -9.64 -17.62
C TRP A 167 -0.94 -8.59 -16.55
N ALA A 168 -1.39 -7.38 -16.93
CA ALA A 168 -1.80 -6.38 -15.95
C ALA A 168 -2.98 -6.88 -15.10
N ALA A 169 -3.95 -7.56 -15.71
CA ALA A 169 -5.12 -8.08 -15.02
C ALA A 169 -4.86 -9.44 -14.34
N HIS A 170 -4.13 -10.34 -14.99
CA HIS A 170 -4.14 -11.78 -14.66
C HIS A 170 -2.81 -12.37 -14.20
N TYR A 171 -1.71 -11.62 -14.20
CA TYR A 171 -0.42 -12.13 -13.74
C TYR A 171 -0.50 -12.66 -12.28
N PRO A 172 -0.21 -13.94 -11.99
CA PRO A 172 -0.32 -14.51 -10.65
C PRO A 172 0.49 -13.71 -9.60
N VAL A 173 0.11 -13.62 -8.34
CA VAL A 173 -0.93 -14.35 -7.60
C VAL A 173 -2.23 -13.54 -7.59
N LYS A 174 -3.34 -14.12 -8.08
CA LYS A 174 -4.64 -13.42 -8.22
C LYS A 174 -5.75 -13.90 -7.28
N ALA A 175 -5.42 -14.74 -6.30
CA ALA A 175 -6.34 -15.17 -5.25
C ALA A 175 -5.60 -15.80 -4.05
N TYR A 176 -6.27 -15.90 -2.91
CA TYR A 176 -5.79 -16.70 -1.78
C TYR A 176 -5.58 -18.17 -2.19
N ASN A 177 -4.52 -18.81 -1.68
CA ASN A 177 -4.12 -20.18 -2.05
C ASN A 177 -3.90 -20.39 -3.57
N CYS A 178 -3.72 -19.33 -4.36
CA CYS A 178 -3.34 -19.49 -5.76
C CYS A 178 -1.90 -20.03 -5.84
N LYS A 179 -1.72 -21.06 -6.68
CA LYS A 179 -0.43 -21.72 -6.93
C LYS A 179 0.04 -21.55 -8.38
N CYS A 180 -0.69 -20.78 -9.18
CA CYS A 180 -0.32 -20.46 -10.55
C CYS A 180 0.99 -19.65 -10.58
N GLY A 181 1.70 -19.76 -11.69
CA GLY A 181 2.91 -18.99 -11.97
C GLY A 181 2.99 -18.61 -13.44
N VAL A 182 4.16 -18.15 -13.86
CA VAL A 182 4.49 -17.93 -15.27
C VAL A 182 5.86 -18.50 -15.60
N ILE A 183 6.05 -18.85 -16.87
CA ILE A 183 7.32 -19.30 -17.41
C ILE A 183 7.73 -18.33 -18.51
N ALA A 184 8.89 -17.67 -18.35
CA ALA A 184 9.46 -16.82 -19.38
C ALA A 184 10.10 -17.67 -20.49
N LEU A 185 9.83 -17.33 -21.75
CA LEU A 185 10.18 -18.11 -22.94
C LEU A 185 10.89 -17.24 -23.99
N THR A 186 11.81 -17.88 -24.71
CA THR A 186 12.44 -17.34 -25.93
C THR A 186 11.78 -17.93 -27.17
N ASP A 187 11.98 -17.34 -28.35
CA ASP A 187 11.52 -17.91 -29.62
C ASP A 187 12.02 -19.35 -29.83
N ARG A 188 13.27 -19.62 -29.45
CA ARG A 188 13.85 -20.97 -29.54
C ARG A 188 13.12 -21.95 -28.63
N MET A 189 12.74 -21.54 -27.42
CA MET A 189 11.99 -22.39 -26.49
C MET A 189 10.58 -22.67 -26.99
N LEU A 190 9.91 -21.68 -27.61
CA LEU A 190 8.61 -21.91 -28.27
C LEU A 190 8.74 -22.96 -29.37
N ALA A 191 9.69 -22.80 -30.28
CA ALA A 191 9.92 -23.75 -31.37
C ALA A 191 10.26 -25.16 -30.87
N GLN A 192 11.11 -25.28 -29.84
CA GLN A 192 11.47 -26.57 -29.25
C GLN A 192 10.30 -27.28 -28.55
N ARG A 193 9.36 -26.50 -27.98
CA ARG A 193 8.18 -27.02 -27.29
C ARG A 193 6.97 -27.17 -28.20
N GLY A 194 7.08 -26.77 -29.48
CA GLY A 194 5.94 -26.75 -30.40
C GLY A 194 4.84 -25.77 -30.00
N LEU A 195 5.19 -24.71 -29.26
CA LEU A 195 4.27 -23.67 -28.82
C LEU A 195 4.23 -22.51 -29.81
N THR A 196 3.10 -21.83 -29.88
CA THR A 196 2.90 -20.61 -30.66
C THR A 196 2.46 -19.48 -29.75
N VAL A 197 2.64 -18.23 -30.18
CA VAL A 197 2.08 -17.08 -29.48
C VAL A 197 0.57 -17.05 -29.72
N ASP A 198 -0.20 -16.99 -28.66
CA ASP A 198 -1.65 -17.00 -28.69
C ASP A 198 -2.23 -15.59 -28.82
N ARG A 199 -3.56 -15.52 -28.97
CA ARG A 199 -4.32 -14.29 -28.83
C ARG A 199 -4.92 -14.25 -27.43
N ALA A 200 -4.74 -13.13 -26.72
CA ALA A 200 -5.32 -12.94 -25.40
C ALA A 200 -6.85 -13.16 -25.44
N PRO A 201 -7.42 -13.86 -24.44
CA PRO A 201 -8.87 -14.03 -24.33
C PRO A 201 -9.54 -12.67 -24.12
N GLN A 202 -10.82 -12.58 -24.49
CA GLN A 202 -11.59 -11.36 -24.23
C GLN A 202 -11.74 -11.15 -22.72
N GLU A 203 -11.39 -9.95 -22.25
CA GLU A 203 -11.54 -9.58 -20.86
C GLU A 203 -13.02 -9.48 -20.47
N GLU A 204 -13.40 -10.19 -19.41
CA GLU A 204 -14.73 -10.11 -18.81
C GLU A 204 -14.61 -9.63 -17.38
N THR A 205 -15.38 -8.62 -17.00
CA THR A 205 -15.42 -8.12 -15.62
C THR A 205 -16.76 -8.39 -14.95
N TYR A 206 -16.75 -8.45 -13.63
CA TYR A 206 -17.97 -8.40 -12.81
C TYR A 206 -17.92 -7.24 -11.83
N THR A 207 -19.09 -6.70 -11.52
CA THR A 207 -19.23 -5.65 -10.51
C THR A 207 -19.10 -6.26 -9.12
N TYR A 208 -18.09 -5.83 -8.38
CA TYR A 208 -17.93 -6.11 -6.97
C TYR A 208 -18.35 -4.89 -6.15
N VAL A 209 -19.16 -5.09 -5.12
CA VAL A 209 -19.52 -4.05 -4.15
C VAL A 209 -18.97 -4.44 -2.79
N ASN A 210 -18.07 -3.62 -2.27
CA ASN A 210 -17.55 -3.77 -0.93
C ASN A 210 -18.66 -3.41 0.07
N LYS A 211 -19.17 -4.42 0.79
CA LYS A 211 -20.28 -4.24 1.73
C LYS A 211 -19.95 -3.33 2.91
N ARG A 212 -18.66 -3.12 3.21
CA ARG A 212 -18.20 -2.31 4.35
C ARG A 212 -17.95 -0.86 3.96
N THR A 213 -17.34 -0.61 2.81
CA THR A 213 -17.02 0.76 2.35
C THR A 213 -18.04 1.34 1.36
N GLY A 214 -18.92 0.50 0.80
CA GLY A 214 -19.81 0.87 -0.29
C GLY A 214 -19.09 1.07 -1.64
N GLU A 215 -17.79 0.81 -1.70
CA GLU A 215 -16.99 0.97 -2.91
C GLU A 215 -17.42 -0.03 -3.98
N VAL A 216 -17.55 0.44 -5.22
CA VAL A 216 -17.91 -0.35 -6.38
C VAL A 216 -16.70 -0.45 -7.30
N GLN A 217 -16.28 -1.67 -7.62
CA GLN A 217 -15.15 -1.96 -8.50
C GLN A 217 -15.58 -2.91 -9.63
N GLN A 218 -14.93 -2.76 -10.79
CA GLN A 218 -15.00 -3.75 -11.87
C GLN A 218 -13.80 -4.68 -11.73
N ILE A 219 -14.07 -5.97 -11.55
CA ILE A 219 -13.04 -6.98 -11.28
C ILE A 219 -12.98 -7.95 -12.46
N PRO A 220 -11.81 -8.19 -13.05
CA PRO A 220 -11.57 -9.28 -13.99
C PRO A 220 -12.09 -10.63 -13.48
N ARG A 221 -12.72 -11.42 -14.35
CA ARG A 221 -13.10 -12.80 -14.01
C ARG A 221 -11.87 -13.63 -13.68
N GLY A 222 -11.97 -14.48 -12.66
CA GLY A 222 -10.85 -15.27 -12.16
C GLY A 222 -9.91 -14.50 -11.22
N VAL A 223 -10.13 -13.20 -10.98
CA VAL A 223 -9.37 -12.41 -10.01
C VAL A 223 -10.19 -12.22 -8.74
N ASP A 224 -9.63 -12.58 -7.59
CA ASP A 224 -10.20 -12.21 -6.29
C ASP A 224 -10.04 -10.69 -6.12
N PRO A 225 -11.07 -9.96 -5.67
CA PRO A 225 -10.96 -8.50 -5.64
C PRO A 225 -9.82 -8.00 -4.71
N SER A 226 -9.40 -8.80 -3.72
CA SER A 226 -8.26 -8.49 -2.85
C SER A 226 -6.91 -8.57 -3.59
N PHE A 227 -6.91 -9.05 -4.83
CA PHE A 227 -5.75 -9.19 -5.71
C PHE A 227 -5.88 -8.40 -7.02
N ASN A 228 -6.88 -7.50 -7.11
CA ASN A 228 -7.15 -6.69 -8.30
C ASN A 228 -6.21 -5.47 -8.41
N TYR A 229 -4.94 -5.72 -8.69
CA TYR A 229 -3.91 -4.72 -9.00
C TYR A 229 -2.92 -5.30 -10.01
N PRO A 230 -2.24 -4.47 -10.82
CA PRO A 230 -1.22 -4.95 -11.74
C PRO A 230 0.04 -5.41 -10.99
N PRO A 231 0.80 -6.38 -11.55
CA PRO A 231 2.10 -6.74 -11.01
C PRO A 231 3.03 -5.52 -10.98
N GLY A 232 3.83 -5.36 -9.92
CA GLY A 232 4.60 -4.15 -9.64
C GLY A 232 3.77 -2.96 -9.10
N GLY A 233 2.46 -2.91 -9.38
CA GLY A 233 1.56 -1.82 -8.97
C GLY A 233 1.14 -1.82 -7.49
N ARG A 234 1.54 -2.82 -6.71
CA ARG A 234 1.33 -2.84 -5.26
C ARG A 234 1.97 -1.67 -4.53
N ARG A 235 3.09 -1.16 -5.06
CA ARG A 235 3.80 -0.01 -4.48
C ARG A 235 3.02 1.29 -4.65
N GLU A 236 2.43 1.51 -5.82
CA GLU A 236 1.69 2.73 -6.15
C GLU A 236 0.35 2.80 -5.39
N ASN A 237 -0.32 1.67 -5.21
CA ASN A 237 -1.58 1.60 -4.47
C ASN A 237 -1.42 1.75 -2.95
N LEU A 238 -0.21 1.60 -2.39
CA LEU A 238 0.06 1.68 -0.95
C LEU A 238 -0.28 3.04 -0.33
N ASN A 239 0.00 4.11 -1.05
CA ASN A 239 -0.19 5.45 -0.50
C ASN A 239 -1.63 5.94 -0.66
N ALA A 240 -2.30 5.55 -1.75
CA ALA A 240 -3.74 5.77 -1.90
C ALA A 240 -4.51 5.01 -0.81
N PHE A 241 -4.13 3.75 -0.59
CA PHE A 241 -4.72 2.88 0.39
C PHE A 241 -4.60 3.41 1.84
N VAL A 242 -3.41 3.88 2.22
CA VAL A 242 -3.20 4.42 3.57
C VAL A 242 -3.93 5.72 3.79
N ALA A 243 -4.08 6.52 2.74
CA ALA A 243 -4.89 7.70 2.85
C ALA A 243 -6.38 7.35 3.07
N ASP A 244 -6.90 6.33 2.41
CA ASP A 244 -8.28 5.88 2.64
C ASP A 244 -8.49 5.29 4.06
N LYS A 245 -7.43 4.75 4.67
CA LYS A 245 -7.44 4.32 6.08
C LYS A 245 -7.40 5.45 7.07
N LEU A 246 -6.55 6.43 6.80
CA LEU A 246 -6.49 7.66 7.58
C LEU A 246 -7.86 8.34 7.56
N ASP A 247 -8.48 8.42 6.39
CA ASP A 247 -9.84 8.95 6.17
C ASP A 247 -10.95 8.23 6.94
N ALA A 248 -10.73 6.98 7.37
CA ALA A 248 -11.68 6.19 8.16
C ALA A 248 -11.37 6.21 9.66
N ALA A 249 -10.20 6.69 10.07
CA ALA A 249 -9.78 6.73 11.47
C ALA A 249 -10.21 8.05 12.15
N ASP A 250 -10.28 8.04 13.48
CA ASP A 250 -10.44 9.28 14.26
C ASP A 250 -9.27 10.23 13.99
N GLU A 251 -9.56 11.54 13.95
CA GLU A 251 -8.60 12.61 13.65
C GLU A 251 -7.31 12.49 14.47
N THR A 252 -7.42 12.26 15.78
CA THR A 252 -6.27 12.21 16.70
C THR A 252 -5.37 11.02 16.39
N LEU A 253 -5.99 9.88 16.09
CA LEU A 253 -5.30 8.65 15.75
C LEU A 253 -4.63 8.77 14.37
N ALA A 254 -5.36 9.29 13.39
CA ALA A 254 -4.88 9.50 12.03
C ALA A 254 -3.67 10.45 12.00
N ALA A 255 -3.72 11.53 12.79
CA ALA A 255 -2.60 12.46 12.96
C ALA A 255 -1.35 11.80 13.58
N GLY A 256 -1.52 10.96 14.60
CA GLY A 256 -0.43 10.18 15.17
C GLY A 256 0.22 9.23 14.15
N MET A 257 -0.60 8.59 13.31
CA MET A 257 -0.13 7.72 12.23
C MET A 257 0.64 8.48 11.15
N ILE A 258 0.16 9.66 10.73
CA ILE A 258 0.90 10.54 9.82
C ILE A 258 2.27 10.88 10.39
N ARG A 259 2.34 11.31 11.66
CA ARG A 259 3.63 11.65 12.28
C ARG A 259 4.60 10.48 12.26
N SER A 260 4.14 9.28 12.60
CA SER A 260 4.97 8.08 12.51
C SER A 260 5.37 7.75 11.07
N LEU A 261 4.50 8.00 10.09
CA LEU A 261 4.75 7.69 8.69
C LEU A 261 5.76 8.66 8.06
N VAL A 262 5.63 9.95 8.35
CA VAL A 262 6.51 11.01 7.82
C VAL A 262 7.88 10.98 8.50
N SER A 263 7.92 10.67 9.80
CA SER A 263 9.20 10.46 10.52
C SER A 263 9.86 9.12 10.21
N SER A 264 9.14 8.19 9.57
CA SER A 264 9.76 6.95 9.09
C SER A 264 10.68 7.24 7.89
N GLY A 265 11.68 6.40 7.68
CA GLY A 265 12.55 6.50 6.50
C GLY A 265 11.83 6.36 5.15
N GLU A 266 10.53 6.00 5.14
CA GLU A 266 9.73 5.89 3.92
C GLU A 266 9.45 7.24 3.26
N PHE A 267 9.22 8.30 4.06
CA PHE A 267 9.04 9.63 3.48
C PHE A 267 10.35 10.16 2.90
N GLY A 268 11.50 9.86 3.52
CA GLY A 268 12.81 10.18 2.95
C GLY A 268 13.01 9.56 1.57
N LYS A 269 12.64 8.29 1.39
CA LYS A 269 12.67 7.64 0.07
C LYS A 269 11.75 8.32 -0.96
N PHE A 270 10.52 8.67 -0.56
CA PHE A 270 9.59 9.40 -1.43
C PHE A 270 10.11 10.81 -1.76
N HIS A 271 10.75 11.47 -0.80
CA HIS A 271 11.38 12.77 -1.02
C HIS A 271 12.50 12.66 -2.06
N ASP A 272 13.40 11.68 -1.92
CA ASP A 272 14.57 11.56 -2.80
C ASP A 272 14.21 11.03 -4.19
N GLN A 273 13.24 10.13 -4.28
CA GLN A 273 12.75 9.53 -5.53
C GLN A 273 11.21 9.61 -5.58
N PRO A 274 10.66 10.80 -5.89
CA PRO A 274 9.22 11.02 -5.83
C PRO A 274 8.49 10.31 -6.96
N GLU A 275 7.67 9.33 -6.56
CA GLU A 275 6.74 8.57 -7.42
C GLU A 275 5.38 8.41 -6.74
N GLY A 276 4.30 8.61 -7.50
CA GLY A 276 2.93 8.50 -7.00
C GLY A 276 2.51 9.64 -6.06
N VAL A 277 1.78 9.31 -5.00
CA VAL A 277 1.32 10.25 -3.96
C VAL A 277 1.78 9.77 -2.59
N PHE A 278 1.86 10.61 -1.57
CA PHE A 278 2.20 10.23 -0.20
C PHE A 278 1.31 10.98 0.82
N PRO A 279 0.70 10.31 1.81
CA PRO A 279 -0.08 11.00 2.84
C PRO A 279 0.84 11.74 3.82
N ILE A 280 0.61 13.05 3.98
CA ILE A 280 1.52 13.99 4.67
C ILE A 280 0.83 14.74 5.81
N GLY A 281 -0.49 14.65 5.92
CA GLY A 281 -1.28 15.36 6.91
C GLY A 281 -2.69 14.80 7.03
N VAL A 282 -3.37 15.06 8.15
CA VAL A 282 -4.80 14.83 8.36
C VAL A 282 -5.40 16.12 8.91
N LEU A 283 -6.42 16.61 8.23
CA LEU A 283 -7.18 17.80 8.61
C LEU A 283 -8.17 17.48 9.72
N ARG A 284 -8.57 18.54 10.42
CA ARG A 284 -9.78 18.51 11.23
C ARG A 284 -11.00 18.32 10.35
N ASP A 285 -11.98 17.55 10.80
CA ASP A 285 -13.22 17.32 10.04
C ASP A 285 -13.92 18.63 9.67
N ARG A 286 -13.90 19.61 10.59
CA ARG A 286 -14.43 20.96 10.34
C ARG A 286 -13.72 21.68 9.18
N ASP A 287 -12.41 21.48 9.03
CA ASP A 287 -11.58 22.14 8.02
C ASP A 287 -11.75 21.45 6.67
N ALA A 288 -11.85 20.12 6.66
CA ALA A 288 -12.20 19.33 5.48
C ALA A 288 -13.60 19.72 4.97
N ALA A 289 -14.59 19.83 5.85
CA ALA A 289 -15.95 20.25 5.51
C ALA A 289 -15.99 21.68 4.95
N ALA A 290 -15.24 22.62 5.53
CA ALA A 290 -15.14 24.00 5.04
C ALA A 290 -14.57 24.11 3.61
N MET A 291 -13.80 23.11 3.16
CA MET A 291 -13.29 23.02 1.79
C MET A 291 -14.17 22.16 0.86
N GLY A 292 -15.30 21.65 1.35
CA GLY A 292 -16.17 20.73 0.61
C GLY A 292 -15.51 19.37 0.33
N ALA A 293 -14.54 18.97 1.14
CA ALA A 293 -13.89 17.67 1.03
C ALA A 293 -14.72 16.58 1.71
N LYS A 294 -14.64 15.36 1.17
CA LYS A 294 -15.28 14.14 1.67
C LYS A 294 -14.29 13.22 2.41
N THR A 295 -13.05 13.68 2.50
CA THR A 295 -11.88 13.01 3.07
C THR A 295 -11.16 14.06 3.90
N HIS A 296 -10.41 13.67 4.93
CA HIS A 296 -9.61 14.61 5.71
C HIS A 296 -8.11 14.42 5.51
N THR A 297 -7.67 13.41 4.76
CA THR A 297 -6.27 13.11 4.54
C THR A 297 -5.68 14.01 3.44
N VAL A 298 -4.59 14.67 3.80
CA VAL A 298 -3.78 15.49 2.92
C VAL A 298 -2.69 14.63 2.30
N ARG A 299 -2.61 14.64 0.97
CA ARG A 299 -1.61 13.90 0.18
C ARG A 299 -0.65 14.89 -0.49
N ILE A 300 0.62 14.52 -0.70
CA ILE A 300 1.54 15.22 -1.61
C ILE A 300 1.79 14.36 -2.84
N SER A 301 1.71 14.93 -4.04
CA SER A 301 2.03 14.21 -5.27
C SER A 301 3.51 14.30 -5.62
N ALA A 302 4.01 13.35 -6.41
CA ALA A 302 5.38 13.37 -6.92
C ALA A 302 5.71 14.66 -7.69
N GLU A 303 4.77 15.17 -8.49
CA GLU A 303 4.92 16.44 -9.21
C GLU A 303 5.03 17.62 -8.24
N THR A 304 4.23 17.60 -7.17
CA THR A 304 4.29 18.63 -6.13
C THR A 304 5.59 18.55 -5.34
N MET A 305 6.10 17.34 -5.06
CA MET A 305 7.39 17.16 -4.40
C MET A 305 8.54 17.68 -5.26
N LYS A 306 8.58 17.32 -6.55
CA LYS A 306 9.58 17.85 -7.50
C LYS A 306 9.54 19.37 -7.59
N LYS A 307 8.34 19.96 -7.62
CA LYS A 307 8.16 21.42 -7.59
C LYS A 307 8.65 22.02 -6.27
N GLN A 308 8.35 21.40 -5.15
CA GLN A 308 8.81 21.83 -3.82
C GLN A 308 10.33 21.83 -3.75
N GLN A 309 11.00 20.78 -4.21
CA GLN A 309 12.47 20.71 -4.21
C GLN A 309 13.11 21.76 -5.12
N ALA A 310 12.47 22.11 -6.23
CA ALA A 310 12.95 23.15 -7.14
C ALA A 310 12.79 24.57 -6.56
N VAL A 311 11.70 24.83 -5.83
CA VAL A 311 11.36 26.18 -5.31
C VAL A 311 11.91 26.40 -3.89
N HIS A 312 11.95 25.35 -3.09
CA HIS A 312 12.34 25.33 -1.69
C HIS A 312 13.40 24.23 -1.42
N PRO A 313 14.57 24.28 -2.10
CA PRO A 313 15.63 23.28 -1.89
C PRO A 313 16.20 23.28 -0.47
N GLU A 314 15.92 24.32 0.32
CA GLU A 314 16.34 24.45 1.72
C GLU A 314 15.56 23.56 2.70
N ILE A 315 14.43 22.98 2.29
CA ILE A 315 13.56 22.18 3.14
C ILE A 315 13.98 20.71 3.05
N THR A 316 14.34 20.14 4.19
CA THR A 316 14.73 18.73 4.30
C THR A 316 13.52 17.81 4.48
N ALA A 317 13.70 16.52 4.23
CA ALA A 317 12.64 15.52 4.43
C ALA A 317 12.11 15.49 5.87
N GLU A 318 12.98 15.69 6.87
CA GLU A 318 12.59 15.71 8.29
C GLU A 318 11.63 16.85 8.62
N GLU A 319 11.80 18.02 7.99
CA GLU A 319 10.97 19.19 8.25
C GLU A 319 9.54 19.05 7.77
N TYR A 320 9.27 18.16 6.80
CA TYR A 320 7.90 17.83 6.44
C TYR A 320 7.12 17.20 7.60
N GLY A 321 7.79 16.73 8.66
CA GLY A 321 7.17 16.35 9.92
C GLY A 321 6.36 17.49 10.58
N PHE A 322 6.68 18.75 10.30
CA PHE A 322 5.93 19.91 10.80
C PHE A 322 4.61 20.16 10.06
N VAL A 323 4.34 19.48 8.93
CA VAL A 323 3.08 19.65 8.19
C VAL A 323 1.88 19.28 9.06
N GLN A 324 1.92 18.14 9.75
CA GLN A 324 0.85 17.73 10.66
C GLN A 324 0.70 18.71 11.83
N SER A 325 1.82 19.15 12.42
CA SER A 325 1.80 20.13 13.52
C SER A 325 1.20 21.47 13.07
N ALA A 326 1.44 21.90 11.83
CA ALA A 326 0.87 23.11 11.27
C ALA A 326 -0.65 22.99 11.08
N ILE A 327 -1.13 21.83 10.64
CA ILE A 327 -2.56 21.58 10.47
C ILE A 327 -3.29 21.62 11.82
N GLU A 328 -2.69 21.05 12.87
CA GLU A 328 -3.29 20.99 14.21
C GLU A 328 -3.24 22.33 14.95
N ASN A 329 -2.03 22.89 15.05
CA ASN A 329 -1.72 23.98 15.96
C ASN A 329 -1.55 25.32 15.24
N GLY A 330 -1.47 25.31 13.91
CA GLY A 330 -1.30 26.50 13.11
C GLY A 330 -2.59 27.33 13.02
N LYS A 331 -2.38 28.63 12.82
CA LYS A 331 -3.46 29.56 12.51
C LYS A 331 -4.02 29.25 11.11
N GLN A 332 -5.31 28.92 11.08
CA GLN A 332 -6.02 28.52 9.87
C GLN A 332 -6.58 29.75 9.12
N ILE A 333 -6.43 29.76 7.80
CA ILE A 333 -6.93 30.79 6.90
C ILE A 333 -7.56 30.12 5.67
N GLN A 334 -8.84 30.37 5.43
CA GLN A 334 -9.50 29.92 4.20
C GLN A 334 -9.11 30.85 3.05
N ASP A 335 -8.34 30.35 2.07
CA ASP A 335 -7.88 31.14 0.92
C ASP A 335 -8.87 31.10 -0.24
N THR A 336 -9.52 29.95 -0.43
CA THR A 336 -10.63 29.81 -1.39
C THR A 336 -11.67 28.83 -0.83
N SER A 337 -12.79 28.65 -1.52
CA SER A 337 -13.80 27.64 -1.16
C SER A 337 -13.27 26.20 -1.13
N ARG A 338 -12.06 25.94 -1.63
CA ARG A 338 -11.41 24.62 -1.66
C ARG A 338 -9.98 24.63 -1.16
N SER A 339 -9.48 25.70 -0.56
CA SER A 339 -8.09 25.75 -0.09
C SER A 339 -7.96 26.41 1.26
N MET A 340 -7.05 25.85 2.07
CA MET A 340 -6.76 26.29 3.42
C MET A 340 -5.25 26.51 3.57
N ILE A 341 -4.89 27.56 4.29
CA ILE A 341 -3.52 27.89 4.66
C ILE A 341 -3.41 27.72 6.16
N TYR A 342 -2.34 27.06 6.60
CA TYR A 342 -2.01 26.89 8.02
C TYR A 342 -0.66 27.53 8.30
N ILE A 343 -0.64 28.46 9.25
CA ILE A 343 0.56 29.19 9.67
C ILE A 343 0.97 28.69 11.06
N LEU A 344 2.08 27.96 11.14
CA LEU A 344 2.71 27.52 12.38
C LEU A 344 3.81 28.53 12.75
N GLU A 345 3.42 29.64 13.38
CA GLU A 345 4.34 30.75 13.65
C GLU A 345 5.47 30.38 14.62
N GLN A 346 5.21 29.50 15.58
CA GLN A 346 6.18 29.08 16.61
C GLN A 346 7.38 28.34 16.01
N ASP A 347 7.12 27.41 15.09
CA ASP A 347 8.16 26.63 14.40
C ASP A 347 8.58 27.28 13.07
N GLY A 348 7.87 28.33 12.63
CA GLY A 348 8.22 29.10 11.45
C GLY A 348 7.84 28.42 10.13
N TYR A 349 6.68 27.77 10.04
CA TYR A 349 6.25 27.10 8.80
C TYR A 349 4.87 27.55 8.31
N VAL A 350 4.68 27.46 6.99
CA VAL A 350 3.37 27.61 6.33
C VAL A 350 3.11 26.41 5.45
N THR A 351 1.95 25.78 5.61
CA THR A 351 1.46 24.75 4.69
C THR A 351 0.17 25.20 4.02
N VAL A 352 0.02 24.86 2.74
CA VAL A 352 -1.16 25.17 1.93
C VAL A 352 -1.75 23.88 1.40
N VAL A 353 -3.01 23.63 1.71
CA VAL A 353 -3.75 22.45 1.26
C VAL A 353 -4.91 22.86 0.37
N LYS A 354 -5.26 22.00 -0.58
CA LYS A 354 -6.31 22.24 -1.57
C LYS A 354 -7.09 20.97 -1.86
N ALA A 355 -8.41 21.04 -1.71
CA ALA A 355 -9.33 20.01 -2.15
C ALA A 355 -9.53 20.04 -3.67
N THR A 356 -9.65 18.86 -4.26
CA THR A 356 -10.01 18.67 -5.68
C THR A 356 -11.45 19.14 -5.96
N LYS A 357 -11.79 19.36 -7.23
CA LYS A 357 -13.15 19.75 -7.65
C LYS A 357 -14.24 18.78 -7.16
N THR A 358 -13.92 17.49 -7.08
CA THR A 358 -14.83 16.43 -6.64
C THR A 358 -14.91 16.29 -5.12
N GLY A 359 -14.02 16.96 -4.38
CA GLY A 359 -13.89 16.85 -2.92
C GLY A 359 -13.35 15.49 -2.43
N ARG A 360 -12.99 14.56 -3.33
CA ARG A 360 -12.57 13.20 -2.96
C ARG A 360 -11.11 13.09 -2.54
N VAL A 361 -10.31 14.12 -2.80
CA VAL A 361 -8.88 14.14 -2.50
C VAL A 361 -8.47 15.55 -2.09
N ILE A 362 -7.63 15.64 -1.07
CA ILE A 362 -6.97 16.88 -0.63
C ILE A 362 -5.47 16.76 -0.89
N PHE A 363 -4.91 17.74 -1.58
CA PHE A 363 -3.47 17.82 -1.83
C PHE A 363 -2.83 18.94 -1.04
N MET A 364 -1.68 18.68 -0.41
CA MET A 364 -0.75 19.73 -0.05
C MET A 364 -0.16 20.28 -1.35
N THR A 365 -0.18 21.60 -1.51
CA THR A 365 0.28 22.30 -2.72
C THR A 365 1.52 23.15 -2.49
N SER A 366 1.80 23.50 -1.24
CA SER A 366 3.02 24.22 -0.84
C SER A 366 3.32 23.99 0.64
N PHE A 367 4.61 23.84 0.96
CA PHE A 367 5.14 23.86 2.33
C PHE A 367 6.40 24.74 2.34
N ARG A 368 6.50 25.70 3.25
CA ARG A 368 7.65 26.63 3.27
C ARG A 368 7.98 27.16 4.65
N ARG A 369 9.26 27.52 4.86
CA ARG A 369 9.71 28.26 6.03
C ARG A 369 9.26 29.71 5.96
N LEU A 370 8.82 30.26 7.08
CA LEU A 370 8.72 31.69 7.29
C LEU A 370 10.12 32.30 7.38
N SER A 371 10.25 33.54 6.92
CA SER A 371 11.51 34.28 7.02
C SER A 371 11.99 34.37 8.47
N ALA A 372 13.29 34.11 8.70
CA ALA A 372 13.93 34.37 10.00
C ALA A 372 13.98 35.86 10.35
N ASN A 373 13.92 36.75 9.34
CA ASN A 373 13.77 38.19 9.56
C ASN A 373 12.33 38.50 9.97
N GLU A 374 12.16 39.04 11.18
CA GLU A 374 10.88 39.31 11.81
C GLU A 374 9.99 40.28 11.01
N VAL A 375 10.57 41.31 10.40
CA VAL A 375 9.81 42.28 9.60
C VAL A 375 9.20 41.60 8.38
N LYS A 376 10.02 40.86 7.62
CA LYS A 376 9.55 40.11 6.44
C LYS A 376 8.54 39.03 6.81
N ARG A 377 8.74 38.36 7.95
CA ARG A 377 7.80 37.36 8.48
C ARG A 377 6.44 37.99 8.78
N ASN A 378 6.43 39.11 9.50
CA ASN A 378 5.20 39.79 9.89
C ASN A 378 4.46 40.37 8.66
N GLU A 379 5.19 40.84 7.66
CA GLU A 379 4.62 41.25 6.36
C GLU A 379 3.98 40.07 5.62
N GLU A 380 4.65 38.91 5.56
CA GLU A 380 4.09 37.72 4.95
C GLU A 380 2.82 37.24 5.67
N ILE A 381 2.86 37.16 7.01
CA ILE A 381 1.70 36.77 7.81
C ILE A 381 0.53 37.73 7.58
N ARG A 382 0.78 39.06 7.59
CA ARG A 382 -0.26 40.06 7.27
C ARG A 382 -0.84 39.86 5.87
N ARG A 383 0.00 39.57 4.87
CA ARG A 383 -0.45 39.30 3.49
C ARG A 383 -1.32 38.05 3.42
N LEU A 384 -0.97 36.99 4.16
CA LEU A 384 -1.75 35.77 4.20
C LEU A 384 -3.09 35.97 4.92
N LEU A 385 -3.12 36.73 6.02
CA LEU A 385 -4.35 37.02 6.76
C LEU A 385 -5.37 37.81 5.93
N LYS A 386 -4.92 38.69 5.04
CA LYS A 386 -5.80 39.40 4.09
C LYS A 386 -6.53 38.49 3.09
N LYS A 387 -6.13 37.22 2.95
CA LYS A 387 -6.85 36.25 2.09
C LYS A 387 -8.11 35.70 2.75
N ALA A 388 -8.27 35.90 4.07
CA ALA A 388 -9.46 35.49 4.82
C ALA A 388 -10.60 36.53 4.77
N GLU A 389 -10.28 37.77 4.37
CA GLU A 389 -11.21 38.89 4.16
C GLU A 389 -11.76 38.86 2.73
#